data_AF-G1WAM3-F1
#
_entry.id   AF-G1WAM3-F1
#
_cell.length_a   1.000
_cell.length_b   1.000
_cell.length_c   1.000
_cell.angle_alpha   90.00
_cell.angle_beta   90.00
_cell.angle_gamma   90.00
#
_symmetry.space_group_name_H-M   'P 1'
#
loop_
_entity.id
_entity.type
_entity.pdbx_description
1 polymer ?
#
loop_
_entity_poly.entity_id
_entity_poly.type
_entity_poly.pdbx_seq_one_letter_code
_entity_poly.pdbx_strand_id
1 'polypeptide(L)' 'MILKTIIEKILDTAHIEDVVGEFLPLQKRGTIYRALCPFYQEKTLSFTVTPNRSMFYCFG' A
#
# COMPACT_ATOMS: atom_id res chain seq x y z
N MET A 1 13.53 -21.28 7.87
CA MET A 1 13.92 -20.04 7.18
C MET A 1 13.58 -20.17 5.70
N ILE A 2 13.06 -19.10 5.09
CA ILE A 2 12.70 -19.05 3.67
C ILE A 2 13.92 -18.56 2.88
N LEU A 3 14.15 -19.10 1.67
CA LEU A 3 15.26 -18.68 0.81
C LEU A 3 15.03 -17.25 0.28
N LYS A 4 16.09 -16.44 0.22
CA LYS A 4 16.01 -15.04 -0.24
C LYS A 4 15.35 -14.90 -1.62
N THR A 5 15.65 -15.79 -2.55
CA THR A 5 15.05 -15.78 -3.91
C THR A 5 13.54 -16.01 -3.89
N ILE A 6 13.03 -16.76 -2.91
CA ILE A 6 11.58 -16.95 -2.73
C ILE A 6 10.96 -15.64 -2.22
N ILE A 7 11.62 -14.95 -1.28
CA ILE A 7 11.17 -13.65 -0.78
C ILE A 7 11.11 -12.63 -1.92
N GLU A 8 12.16 -12.55 -2.75
CA GLU A 8 12.20 -11.67 -3.91
C GLU A 8 11.07 -11.97 -4.89
N LYS A 9 10.81 -13.26 -5.18
CA LYS A 9 9.69 -13.67 -6.05
C LYS A 9 8.31 -13.30 -5.48
N ILE A 10 8.14 -13.37 -4.16
CA ILE A 10 6.90 -12.92 -3.50
C ILE A 10 6.75 -11.41 -3.68
N LEU A 11 7.80 -10.63 -3.40
CA LEU A 11 7.74 -9.17 -3.53
C LEU A 11 7.55 -8.69 -4.98
N ASP A 12 8.04 -9.45 -5.96
CA ASP A 12 7.87 -9.15 -7.39
C ASP A 12 6.44 -9.42 -7.89
N THR A 13 5.74 -10.37 -7.28
CA THR A 13 4.38 -10.77 -7.67
C THR A 13 3.29 -10.10 -6.84
N ALA A 14 3.61 -9.61 -5.64
CA ALA A 14 2.68 -8.92 -4.77
C ALA A 14 2.61 -7.43 -5.12
N HIS A 15 1.61 -7.03 -5.90
CA HIS A 15 1.32 -5.63 -6.15
C HIS A 15 0.76 -4.97 -4.86
N ILE A 16 1.36 -3.86 -4.44
CA ILE A 16 1.05 -3.25 -3.15
C ILE A 16 -0.38 -2.71 -3.08
N GLU A 17 -0.92 -2.19 -4.18
CA GLU A 17 -2.30 -1.71 -4.25
C GLU A 17 -3.34 -2.82 -4.07
N ASP A 18 -3.04 -4.03 -4.54
CA ASP A 18 -3.93 -5.19 -4.40
C ASP A 18 -3.94 -5.64 -2.94
N VAL A 19 -2.75 -5.82 -2.35
CA VAL A 19 -2.59 -6.23 -0.95
C VAL A 19 -3.24 -5.22 0.00
N VAL A 20 -3.01 -3.91 -0.19
CA VAL A 20 -3.60 -2.89 0.67
C VAL A 20 -5.11 -2.73 0.40
N GLY A 21 -5.53 -2.89 -0.85
CA GLY A 21 -6.93 -2.77 -1.28
C GLY A 21 -7.86 -3.80 -0.63
N GLU A 22 -7.32 -4.93 -0.18
CA GLU A 22 -8.07 -5.91 0.63
C GLU A 22 -8.49 -5.37 2.01
N PHE A 23 -7.77 -4.37 2.54
CA PHE A 23 -8.01 -3.81 3.87
C PHE A 23 -8.63 -2.41 3.84
N LEU A 24 -8.28 -1.60 2.83
CA LEU A 24 -8.67 -0.20 2.76
C LEU A 24 -9.35 0.11 1.42
N PRO A 25 -10.43 0.90 1.42
CA PRO A 25 -11.02 1.40 0.19
C PRO A 25 -10.07 2.43 -0.45
N LEU A 26 -9.28 1.98 -1.43
CA LEU A 26 -8.31 2.81 -2.13
C LEU A 26 -8.98 3.69 -3.20
N GLN A 27 -8.75 5.00 -3.12
CA GLN A 27 -9.16 5.96 -4.16
C GLN A 27 -7.96 6.32 -5.05
N LYS A 28 -8.07 6.04 -6.35
CA LYS A 28 -7.02 6.38 -7.33
C LYS A 28 -6.94 7.90 -7.55
N ARG A 29 -5.72 8.46 -7.46
CA ARG A 29 -5.42 9.87 -7.74
C ARG A 29 -4.14 9.96 -8.58
N GLY A 30 -4.31 10.02 -9.90
CA GLY A 30 -3.17 9.95 -10.83
C GLY A 30 -2.52 8.57 -10.78
N THR A 31 -1.24 8.52 -10.45
CA THR A 31 -0.44 7.29 -10.34
C THR A 31 -0.38 6.71 -8.91
N ILE A 32 -1.00 7.37 -7.93
CA ILE A 32 -1.05 6.94 -6.54
C ILE A 32 -2.47 6.58 -6.12
N TYR A 33 -2.59 5.90 -4.99
CA TYR A 33 -3.87 5.67 -4.30
C TYR A 33 -3.87 6.36 -2.95
N ARG A 34 -5.06 6.77 -2.48
CA ARG A 34 -5.25 7.35 -1.14
C ARG A 34 -6.40 6.68 -0.39
N ALA A 35 -6.29 6.63 0.94
CA ALA A 35 -7.32 6.13 1.84
C ALA A 35 -7.26 6.87 3.19
N LEU A 36 -8.22 6.60 4.08
CA LEU A 36 -8.10 6.94 5.50
C LEU A 36 -7.04 6.05 6.14
N CYS A 37 -6.21 6.62 7.01
CA CYS A 37 -5.19 5.83 7.68
C CYS A 37 -5.82 4.90 8.72
N PRO A 38 -5.53 3.59 8.71
CA PRO A 38 -6.07 2.65 9.70
C PRO A 38 -5.42 2.80 11.09
N PHE A 39 -4.33 3.55 11.19
CA PHE A 39 -3.54 3.68 12.41
C PHE A 39 -3.93 4.89 13.27
N TYR A 40 -4.62 5.88 12.69
CA TYR A 40 -5.04 7.10 13.36
C TYR A 40 -6.51 7.38 13.09
N GLN A 41 -7.24 7.86 14.10
CA GLN A 41 -8.65 8.20 13.96
C GLN A 41 -8.81 9.62 13.38
N GLU A 42 -8.66 9.71 12.06
CA GLU A 42 -8.74 10.97 11.31
C GLU A 42 -9.90 10.98 10.29
N LYS A 43 -10.22 12.18 9.79
CA LYS A 43 -11.27 12.37 8.76
C LYS A 43 -10.71 12.68 7.37
N THR A 44 -9.40 12.89 7.27
CA THR A 44 -8.72 13.27 6.03
C THR A 44 -8.00 12.06 5.45
N LEU A 45 -7.96 11.92 4.12
CA LEU A 45 -7.24 10.84 3.46
C LEU A 45 -5.71 11.04 3.59
N SER A 46 -5.08 10.66 4.69
CA SER A 46 -3.62 10.80 4.89
C SER A 46 -2.81 9.56 4.46
N PHE A 47 -3.46 8.43 4.23
CA PHE A 47 -2.78 7.21 3.79
C PHE A 47 -2.59 7.25 2.27
N THR A 48 -1.35 7.06 1.81
CA THR A 48 -0.98 7.09 0.39
C THR A 48 -0.24 5.81 0.01
N VAL A 49 -0.65 5.18 -1.10
CA VAL A 49 0.05 4.04 -1.73
C VAL A 49 0.65 4.50 -3.05
N THR A 50 1.94 4.21 -3.26
CA THR A 50 2.68 4.52 -4.49
C THR A 50 3.15 3.21 -5.15
N PRO A 51 2.38 2.64 -6.10
CA PRO A 51 2.69 1.39 -6.77
C PRO A 51 4.08 1.35 -7.40
N ASN A 52 4.47 2.42 -8.10
CA ASN A 52 5.79 2.51 -8.76
C ASN A 52 6.98 2.44 -7.79
N ARG A 53 6.74 2.62 -6.48
CA ARG A 53 7.76 2.52 -5.43
C ARG A 53 7.51 1.31 -4.52
N SER A 54 6.49 0.51 -4.77
CA SER A 54 6.02 -0.57 -3.89
C SER A 54 5.98 -0.17 -2.42
N MET A 55 5.44 1.03 -2.13
CA MET A 55 5.49 1.63 -0.79
C MET A 55 4.17 2.32 -0.44
N PHE A 56 3.83 2.33 0.85
CA PHE A 56 2.79 3.20 1.41
C PHE A 56 3.39 4.16 2.45
N TYR A 57 2.69 5.27 2.70
CA TYR A 57 3.01 6.21 3.77
C TYR A 57 1.74 6.85 4.33
N CYS A 58 1.65 6.99 5.64
CA CYS A 58 0.59 7.71 6.32
C CYS A 58 1.16 9.04 6.84
N PHE A 59 0.54 10.16 6.44
CA PHE A 59 1.00 11.52 6.79
C PHE A 59 0.34 12.06 8.08
N GLY A 60 -0.62 11.33 8.64
CA GLY A 60 -1.34 11.67 9.88
C GLY A 60 -0.57 11.36 11.15
#